data_AF-A0A5Q4DVU7-F1
#
_entry.id   AF-A0A5Q4DVU7-F1
#
_cell.length_a   1.000
_cell.length_b   1.000
_cell.length_c   1.000
_cell.angle_alpha   90.00
_cell.angle_beta   90.00
_cell.angle_gamma   90.00
#
_symmetry.space_group_name_H-M   'P 1'
#
loop_
_entity.id
_entity.type
_entity.pdbx_description
1 polymer ?
#
loop_
_entity_poly.entity_id
_entity_poly.type
_entity_poly.pdbx_seq_one_letter_code
_entity_poly.pdbx_strand_id
1 'polypeptide(L)'
;FAPALPARPLTEMTLAEVLVYQRDIRSMGTISSAVGRYQFIYLTLRDLVETHDISDALVFDAEVQTYLARFLMHQCGFYARDTPVLQLGNCLASVWAALPLVSGPLRGESAYSEDGINKAFVSPDVVIEVLRSRFEW
;
A
#
# COMPACT_ATOMS: atom_id res chain seq x y z
N PHE A 1 -13.16 10.84 -2.11
CA PHE A 1 -13.58 10.23 -0.83
C PHE A 1 -14.48 9.03 -1.10
N ALA A 2 -14.57 8.07 -0.18
CA ALA A 2 -15.49 6.94 -0.33
C ALA A 2 -16.94 7.47 -0.33
N PRO A 3 -17.78 7.09 -1.31
CA PRO A 3 -19.16 7.56 -1.43
C PRO A 3 -20.08 6.99 -0.35
N ALA A 4 -19.67 5.93 0.34
CA ALA A 4 -20.41 5.31 1.44
C ALA A 4 -19.45 4.75 2.50
N LEU A 5 -19.89 4.78 3.75
CA LEU A 5 -19.20 4.12 4.87
C LEU A 5 -19.56 2.63 4.92
N PRO A 6 -18.66 1.76 5.41
CA PRO A 6 -18.99 0.37 5.65
C PRO A 6 -20.01 0.23 6.80
N ALA A 7 -20.73 -0.89 6.85
CA ALA A 7 -21.76 -1.14 7.86
C ALA A 7 -21.23 -1.23 9.31
N ARG A 8 -19.94 -1.52 9.47
CA ARG A 8 -19.21 -1.62 10.73
C ARG A 8 -17.74 -1.25 10.51
N PRO A 9 -16.94 -0.99 11.57
CA PRO A 9 -15.53 -0.68 11.41
C PRO A 9 -14.80 -1.73 10.56
N LEU A 10 -13.96 -1.28 9.63
CA LEU A 10 -13.17 -2.17 8.76
C LEU A 10 -12.34 -3.18 9.54
N THR A 11 -11.86 -2.78 10.73
CA THR A 11 -11.07 -3.62 11.63
C THR A 11 -11.85 -4.77 12.27
N GLU A 12 -13.17 -4.82 12.07
CA GLU A 12 -14.02 -5.93 12.51
C GLU A 12 -14.46 -6.79 11.33
N MET A 13 -14.27 -6.33 10.09
CA MET A 13 -14.66 -7.02 8.87
C MET A 13 -13.59 -8.03 8.45
N THR A 14 -14.02 -9.15 7.88
CA THR A 14 -13.14 -10.10 7.18
C THR A 14 -12.59 -9.49 5.89
N LEU A 15 -11.49 -10.03 5.37
CA LEU A 15 -10.95 -9.63 4.06
C LEU A 15 -11.99 -9.78 2.95
N ALA A 16 -12.80 -10.84 2.96
CA ALA A 16 -13.91 -11.04 2.03
C ALA A 16 -14.91 -9.88 2.08
N GLU A 17 -15.33 -9.48 3.28
CA GLU A 17 -16.26 -8.35 3.47
C GLU A 17 -15.63 -7.02 3.06
N VAL A 18 -14.34 -6.80 3.34
CA VAL A 18 -13.62 -5.60 2.90
C VAL A 18 -13.53 -5.52 1.38
N LEU A 19 -13.24 -6.64 0.70
CA LEU A 19 -13.22 -6.72 -0.76
C LEU A 19 -14.59 -6.42 -1.37
N VAL A 20 -15.68 -6.93 -0.77
CA VAL A 20 -17.05 -6.60 -1.16
C VAL A 20 -17.31 -5.11 -1.01
N TYR A 21 -17.00 -4.52 0.16
CA TYR A 21 -17.15 -3.09 0.39
C TYR A 21 -16.37 -2.25 -0.63
N GLN A 22 -15.11 -2.59 -0.89
CA GLN A 22 -14.28 -1.89 -1.87
C GLN A 22 -14.83 -2.00 -3.30
N ARG A 23 -15.36 -3.16 -3.68
CA ARG A 23 -16.03 -3.36 -4.98
C ARG A 23 -17.27 -2.48 -5.09
N ASP A 24 -18.06 -2.38 -4.03
CA ASP A 24 -19.31 -1.63 -4.02
C ASP A 24 -19.05 -0.11 -4.08
N ILE A 25 -18.07 0.43 -3.35
CA ILE A 25 -17.72 1.86 -3.49
C ILE A 25 -17.11 2.19 -4.86
N ARG A 26 -16.46 1.23 -5.52
CA ARG A 26 -15.95 1.38 -6.90
C ARG A 26 -17.09 1.47 -7.90
N SER A 27 -18.14 0.67 -7.76
CA SER A 27 -19.30 0.74 -8.66
C SER A 27 -20.06 2.06 -8.54
N MET A 28 -19.91 2.76 -7.41
CA MET A 28 -20.44 4.12 -7.18
C MET A 28 -19.54 5.23 -7.74
N GLY A 29 -18.45 4.91 -8.45
CA GLY A 29 -17.61 5.90 -9.14
C GLY A 29 -16.57 6.60 -8.24
N THR A 30 -16.15 5.98 -7.13
CA THR A 30 -15.07 6.56 -6.32
C THR A 30 -13.75 6.60 -7.08
N ILE A 31 -12.96 7.67 -6.86
CA ILE A 31 -11.62 7.84 -7.45
C ILE A 31 -10.63 6.82 -6.87
N SER A 32 -10.80 6.43 -5.61
CA SER A 32 -9.92 5.46 -4.95
C SER A 32 -10.70 4.57 -4.00
N SER A 33 -10.33 3.28 -4.02
CA SER A 33 -10.86 2.26 -3.10
C SER A 33 -9.93 2.01 -1.91
N ALA A 34 -8.93 2.87 -1.70
CA ALA A 34 -7.93 2.71 -0.64
C ALA A 34 -8.58 2.67 0.75
N VAL A 35 -8.27 1.64 1.53
CA VAL A 35 -8.77 1.45 2.90
C VAL A 35 -7.70 0.95 3.86
N GLY A 36 -7.95 1.09 5.15
CA GLY A 36 -7.05 0.63 6.22
C GLY A 36 -5.80 1.49 6.38
N ARG A 37 -4.98 1.12 7.36
CA ARG A 37 -3.75 1.82 7.76
C ARG A 37 -2.76 1.97 6.61
N TYR A 38 -2.67 0.97 5.73
CA TYR A 38 -1.74 0.94 4.60
C TYR A 38 -2.40 1.22 3.26
N GLN A 39 -3.64 1.74 3.25
CA GLN A 39 -4.31 2.28 2.07
C GLN A 39 -4.41 1.29 0.89
N PHE A 40 -4.76 0.04 1.16
CA PHE A 40 -4.90 -0.99 0.12
C PHE A 40 -6.06 -0.65 -0.81
N ILE A 41 -5.82 -0.56 -2.12
CA ILE A 41 -6.88 -0.49 -3.13
C ILE A 41 -7.41 -1.89 -3.43
N TYR A 42 -8.63 -1.97 -3.96
CA TYR A 42 -9.33 -3.24 -4.25
C TYR A 42 -8.46 -4.25 -5.00
N LEU A 43 -7.81 -3.81 -6.08
CA LEU A 43 -7.03 -4.71 -6.94
C LEU A 43 -5.79 -5.25 -6.22
N THR A 44 -5.11 -4.42 -5.43
CA THR A 44 -3.94 -4.85 -4.63
C THR A 44 -4.35 -5.80 -3.52
N LEU A 45 -5.43 -5.50 -2.77
CA LEU A 45 -5.89 -6.39 -1.70
C LEU A 45 -6.33 -7.75 -2.25
N ARG A 46 -7.08 -7.74 -3.35
CA ARG A 46 -7.55 -8.97 -4.01
C ARG A 46 -6.36 -9.80 -4.49
N ASP A 47 -5.40 -9.18 -5.16
CA ASP A 47 -4.20 -9.86 -5.66
C ASP A 47 -3.36 -10.49 -4.54
N LEU A 48 -3.20 -9.80 -3.41
CA LEU A 48 -2.53 -10.36 -2.23
C LEU A 48 -3.24 -11.61 -1.69
N VAL A 49 -4.57 -11.55 -1.60
CA VAL A 49 -5.40 -12.67 -1.12
C VAL A 49 -5.30 -13.86 -2.06
N GLU A 50 -5.45 -13.62 -3.37
CA GLU A 50 -5.45 -14.66 -4.41
C GLU A 50 -4.06 -15.28 -4.62
N THR A 51 -3.00 -14.47 -4.69
CA THR A 51 -1.64 -14.93 -5.02
C THR A 51 -0.98 -15.66 -3.87
N HIS A 52 -1.28 -15.29 -2.63
CA HIS A 52 -0.63 -15.86 -1.44
C HIS A 52 -1.51 -16.84 -0.66
N ASP A 53 -2.65 -17.25 -1.22
CA ASP A 53 -3.63 -18.15 -0.59
C ASP A 53 -3.97 -17.72 0.85
N ILE A 54 -4.11 -16.41 1.05
CA ILE A 54 -4.43 -15.84 2.35
C ILE A 54 -5.93 -16.06 2.55
N SER A 55 -6.30 -16.72 3.66
CA SER A 55 -7.71 -16.93 3.96
C SER A 55 -8.46 -15.61 4.04
N ASP A 56 -9.48 -15.46 3.20
CA ASP A 56 -10.33 -14.28 3.15
C ASP A 56 -11.27 -14.14 4.36
N ALA A 57 -11.32 -15.18 5.21
CA ALA A 57 -11.99 -15.19 6.51
C ALA A 57 -11.19 -14.50 7.62
N LEU A 58 -9.93 -14.14 7.39
CA LEU A 58 -9.14 -13.35 8.34
C LEU A 58 -9.79 -11.97 8.54
N VAL A 59 -9.86 -11.53 9.80
CA VAL A 59 -10.35 -10.20 10.16
C VAL A 59 -9.30 -9.16 9.75
N PHE A 60 -9.71 -8.09 9.07
CA PHE A 60 -8.86 -7.01 8.59
C PHE A 60 -8.44 -6.05 9.73
N ASP A 61 -8.00 -6.62 10.85
CA ASP A 61 -7.49 -5.90 12.00
C ASP A 61 -6.08 -5.31 11.76
N ALA A 62 -5.50 -4.71 12.79
CA ALA A 62 -4.18 -4.10 12.67
C ALA A 62 -3.05 -5.10 12.36
N GLU A 63 -3.13 -6.33 12.87
CA GLU A 63 -2.11 -7.35 12.67
C GLU A 63 -2.17 -7.89 11.23
N VAL A 64 -3.36 -8.23 10.75
CA VAL A 64 -3.57 -8.68 9.36
C VAL A 64 -3.21 -7.59 8.37
N GLN A 65 -3.54 -6.33 8.66
CA GLN A 65 -3.11 -5.20 7.83
C GLN A 65 -1.58 -5.09 7.75
N THR A 66 -0.87 -5.24 8.88
CA THR A 66 0.59 -5.23 8.88
C THR A 66 1.15 -6.44 8.14
N TYR A 67 0.57 -7.63 8.32
CA TYR A 67 0.96 -8.84 7.60
C TYR A 67 0.85 -8.67 6.07
N LEU A 68 -0.27 -8.13 5.59
CA LEU A 68 -0.48 -7.82 4.16
C LEU A 68 0.52 -6.78 3.64
N ALA A 69 0.79 -5.72 4.40
CA ALA A 69 1.75 -4.69 3.99
C ALA A 69 3.17 -5.27 3.86
N ARG A 70 3.55 -6.23 4.72
CA ARG A 70 4.84 -6.92 4.63
C ARG A 70 5.00 -7.73 3.35
N PHE A 71 3.92 -8.29 2.79
CA PHE A 71 4.01 -8.92 1.46
C PHE A 71 4.36 -7.93 0.36
N LEU A 72 3.75 -6.74 0.36
CA LEU A 72 4.09 -5.68 -0.59
C LEU A 72 5.55 -5.24 -0.44
N MET A 73 6.03 -5.10 0.81
CA MET A 73 7.44 -4.82 1.08
C MET A 73 8.35 -5.95 0.58
N HIS A 74 7.96 -7.21 0.78
CA HIS A 74 8.68 -8.38 0.31
C HIS A 74 8.78 -8.41 -1.22
N GLN A 75 7.68 -8.13 -1.94
CA GLN A 75 7.68 -8.03 -3.40
C GLN A 75 8.67 -6.98 -3.93
N CYS A 76 8.94 -5.92 -3.16
CA CYS A 76 9.95 -4.91 -3.49
C CYS A 76 11.39 -5.29 -3.07
N GLY A 77 11.62 -6.45 -2.46
CA GLY A 77 12.93 -6.88 -1.98
C GLY A 77 13.33 -6.26 -0.64
N PHE A 78 12.39 -5.74 0.16
CA PHE A 78 12.71 -5.07 1.43
C PHE A 78 13.55 -5.95 2.38
N TYR A 79 13.25 -7.25 2.43
CA TYR A 79 13.91 -8.20 3.33
C TYR A 79 15.21 -8.79 2.75
N ALA A 80 15.52 -8.55 1.48
CA ALA A 80 16.75 -8.99 0.85
C ALA A 80 17.87 -7.96 1.11
N ARG A 81 19.02 -8.43 1.61
CA ARG A 81 20.15 -7.55 2.00
C ARG A 81 20.83 -6.89 0.81
N ASP A 82 20.81 -7.55 -0.33
CA ASP A 82 21.46 -7.15 -1.58
C ASP A 82 20.57 -6.30 -2.48
N THR A 83 19.29 -6.10 -2.14
CA THR A 83 18.40 -5.22 -2.92
C THR A 83 18.92 -3.78 -2.89
N PRO A 84 19.24 -3.17 -4.06
CA PRO A 84 19.71 -1.79 -4.15
C PRO A 84 18.69 -0.81 -3.56
N VAL A 85 19.14 0.09 -2.67
CA VAL A 85 18.26 1.01 -1.93
C VAL A 85 17.41 1.90 -2.85
N LEU A 86 17.95 2.36 -3.97
CA LEU A 86 17.19 3.20 -4.91
C LEU A 86 16.11 2.42 -5.64
N GLN A 87 16.36 1.14 -5.96
CA GLN A 87 15.36 0.25 -6.55
C GLN A 87 14.24 -0.04 -5.54
N LEU A 88 14.63 -0.38 -4.30
CA LEU A 88 13.68 -0.60 -3.21
C LEU A 88 12.80 0.64 -2.98
N GLY A 89 13.40 1.82 -2.83
CA GLY A 89 12.65 3.05 -2.59
C GLY A 89 11.67 3.39 -3.72
N ASN A 90 12.07 3.25 -4.99
CA ASN A 90 11.15 3.47 -6.11
C ASN A 90 10.03 2.42 -6.16
N CYS A 91 10.33 1.16 -5.87
CA CYS A 91 9.30 0.12 -5.80
C CYS A 91 8.26 0.42 -4.70
N LEU A 92 8.71 0.80 -3.49
CA LEU A 92 7.80 1.19 -2.41
C LEU A 92 6.98 2.44 -2.76
N ALA A 93 7.55 3.40 -3.50
CA ALA A 93 6.81 4.56 -4.02
C ALA A 93 5.72 4.17 -5.03
N SER A 94 5.93 3.10 -5.79
CA SER A 94 4.91 2.48 -6.65
C SER A 94 3.91 1.58 -5.90
N VAL A 95 3.97 1.53 -4.56
CA VAL A 95 2.96 0.88 -3.71
C VAL A 95 2.19 1.94 -2.92
N TRP A 96 2.90 2.88 -2.31
CA TRP A 96 2.32 3.94 -1.48
C TRP A 96 2.60 5.31 -2.07
N ALA A 97 1.55 5.94 -2.58
CA ALA A 97 1.62 7.25 -3.24
C ALA A 97 2.18 8.38 -2.36
N ALA A 98 2.14 8.22 -1.03
CA ALA A 98 2.70 9.17 -0.08
C ALA A 98 4.24 9.15 -0.02
N LEU A 99 4.89 8.11 -0.54
CA LEU A 99 6.33 8.02 -0.65
C LEU A 99 6.81 8.66 -1.96
N PRO A 100 7.95 9.38 -1.93
CA PRO A 100 8.55 9.94 -3.13
C PRO A 100 9.28 8.86 -3.95
N LEU A 101 9.31 9.04 -5.27
CA LEU A 101 10.35 8.45 -6.10
C LEU A 101 11.72 8.95 -5.59
N VAL A 102 12.62 8.00 -5.34
CA VAL A 102 13.95 8.27 -4.77
C VAL A 102 15.03 8.37 -5.83
N SER A 103 14.72 8.15 -7.10
CA SER A 103 15.65 8.39 -8.20
C SER A 103 14.90 8.65 -9.51
N GLY A 104 15.63 9.06 -10.56
CA GLY A 104 15.06 9.34 -11.86
C GLY A 104 14.54 10.78 -12.03
N PRO A 105 13.92 11.08 -13.18
CA PRO A 105 13.53 12.45 -13.56
C PRO A 105 12.42 13.04 -12.68
N LEU A 106 11.59 12.19 -12.06
CA LEU A 106 10.51 12.58 -11.16
C LEU A 106 10.90 12.41 -9.68
N ARG A 107 12.20 12.40 -9.36
CA ARG A 107 12.67 12.26 -7.98
C ARG A 107 12.03 13.35 -7.09
N GLY A 108 11.47 12.93 -5.96
CA GLY A 108 10.74 13.80 -5.03
C GLY A 108 9.23 13.79 -5.23
N GLU A 109 8.75 13.40 -6.41
CA GLU A 109 7.33 13.29 -6.71
C GLU A 109 6.76 11.94 -6.29
N SER A 110 5.43 11.88 -6.14
CA SER A 110 4.73 10.60 -6.06
C SER A 110 4.89 9.84 -7.38
N ALA A 111 4.94 8.50 -7.33
CA ALA A 111 4.82 7.68 -8.53
C ALA A 111 3.48 7.84 -9.27
N TYR A 112 2.51 8.51 -8.63
CA TYR A 112 1.17 8.77 -9.16
C TYR A 112 0.88 10.26 -9.35
N SER A 113 1.89 11.13 -9.37
CA SER A 113 1.71 12.59 -9.44
C SER A 113 0.93 13.07 -10.68
N GLU A 114 0.92 12.30 -11.75
CA GLU A 114 0.19 12.61 -12.99
C GLU A 114 -1.34 12.65 -12.80
N ASP A 115 -1.89 12.01 -11.77
CA ASP A 115 -3.33 12.03 -11.51
C ASP A 115 -3.84 13.35 -10.88
N GLY A 116 -2.92 14.24 -10.48
CA GLY A 116 -3.21 15.55 -9.88
C GLY A 116 -3.81 15.49 -8.47
N ILE A 117 -3.89 14.31 -7.85
CA ILE A 117 -4.49 14.07 -6.54
C ILE A 117 -3.43 13.55 -5.56
N ASN A 118 -2.57 12.65 -6.02
CA ASN A 118 -1.54 12.03 -5.21
C ASN A 118 -0.28 12.90 -5.13
N LYS A 119 0.34 12.93 -3.95
CA LYS A 119 1.61 13.63 -3.72
C LYS A 119 2.46 12.93 -2.66
N ALA A 120 3.77 13.08 -2.78
CA ALA A 120 4.70 12.65 -1.75
C ALA A 120 4.64 13.60 -0.53
N PHE A 121 4.83 13.05 0.66
CA PHE A 121 4.79 13.81 1.93
C PHE A 121 6.11 13.84 2.68
N VAL A 122 7.14 13.18 2.14
CA VAL A 122 8.48 13.05 2.74
C VAL A 122 9.53 13.24 1.67
N SER A 123 10.70 13.78 2.04
CA SER A 123 11.79 13.92 1.09
C SER A 123 12.41 12.56 0.74
N PRO A 124 12.94 12.39 -0.48
CA PRO A 124 13.63 11.16 -0.84
C PRO A 124 14.80 10.79 0.08
N ASP A 125 15.52 11.79 0.62
CA ASP A 125 16.69 11.54 1.46
C ASP A 125 16.32 10.90 2.79
N VAL A 126 15.20 11.31 3.38
CA VAL A 126 14.66 10.67 4.60
C VAL A 126 14.30 9.21 4.33
N VAL A 127 13.65 8.93 3.18
CA VAL A 127 13.31 7.55 2.80
C VAL A 127 14.56 6.71 2.57
N ILE A 128 15.53 7.23 1.81
CA ILE A 128 16.79 6.53 1.54
C ILE A 128 17.52 6.19 2.85
N GLU A 129 17.56 7.12 3.79
CA GLU A 129 18.24 6.92 5.08
C GLU A 129 17.58 5.80 5.89
N VAL A 130 16.25 5.84 6.05
CA VAL A 130 15.51 4.78 6.73
C VAL A 130 15.75 3.40 6.07
N LEU A 131 15.78 3.35 4.73
CA LEU A 131 16.00 2.11 4.00
C LEU A 131 17.43 1.57 4.12
N ARG A 132 18.43 2.44 4.32
CA ARG A 132 19.82 2.02 4.59
C ARG A 132 19.94 1.37 5.96
N SER A 133 19.27 1.92 6.98
CA SER A 133 19.29 1.40 8.35
C SER A 133 18.31 0.26 8.62
N ARG A 134 17.63 -0.29 7.60
CA ARG A 134 16.54 -1.27 7.77
C ARG A 134 16.92 -2.58 8.47
N PHE A 135 18.20 -2.82 8.73
CA PHE A 135 18.72 -4.01 9.43
C PHE A 135 19.57 -3.66 10.66
N GLU A 136 19.53 -2.42 11.14
CA GLU A 136 20.39 -1.90 12.22
C GLU A 136 19.67 -1.76 13.59
N TRP A 137 18.49 -2.34 13.70
CA TRP A 137 17.54 -2.24 14.80
C TRP A 137 17.09 -3.62 15.28
#